data_AF-A0A318YDG2-F1
#
_entry.id   AF-A0A318YDG2-F1
#
_cell.length_a   1.000
_cell.length_b   1.000
_cell.length_c   1.000
_cell.angle_alpha   90.00
_cell.angle_beta   90.00
_cell.angle_gamma   90.00
#
_symmetry.space_group_name_H-M   'P 1'
#
loop_
_entity.id
_entity.type
_entity.pdbx_description
1 polymer ?
#
loop_
_entity_poly.entity_id
_entity_poly.type
_entity_poly.pdbx_seq_one_letter_code
_entity_poly.pdbx_strand_id
1 'polypeptide(L)'
;MATTVTTVTGTLIPDPPLKLELARIEDVPEVIQLWYNAFSIPSLLAIWPDTPGVRQWWESAIRYDMLNKPREKYLNVIDSQTGRIAAYAKWSLETSKERGPRFPPWHPDMDARRNEEYFQRLEEIRDRLVGSSSKNFYLDMLATHTDYRRMGAARLLLEWGCQVADQENALIYIDSSEAGKPIYERFGFVVQSMACGLASMVREPRTKEV
;
A
#
# COMPACT_ATOMS: atom_id res chain seq x y z
N MET A 1 34.95 27.95 -46.75
CA MET A 1 33.59 27.70 -46.24
C MET A 1 33.60 26.32 -45.57
N ALA A 2 33.81 26.26 -44.25
CA ALA A 2 33.71 25.03 -43.48
C ALA A 2 32.84 25.35 -42.27
N THR A 3 31.61 24.83 -42.28
CA THR A 3 30.61 25.07 -41.25
C THR A 3 30.81 24.03 -40.15
N THR A 4 31.37 24.45 -39.02
CA THR A 4 31.50 23.60 -37.84
C THR A 4 30.15 23.49 -37.16
N VAL A 5 29.57 22.29 -37.14
CA VAL A 5 28.35 21.98 -36.38
C VAL A 5 28.77 21.71 -34.94
N THR A 6 28.40 22.61 -34.03
CA THR A 6 28.58 22.43 -32.59
C THR A 6 27.47 21.53 -32.08
N THR A 7 27.80 20.28 -31.73
CA THR A 7 26.88 19.38 -31.02
C THR A 7 26.71 19.89 -29.59
N VAL A 8 25.49 20.31 -29.25
CA VAL A 8 25.13 20.66 -27.87
C VAL A 8 24.88 19.36 -27.12
N THR A 9 25.79 19.00 -26.22
CA THR A 9 25.61 17.89 -25.29
C THR A 9 24.53 18.29 -24.28
N GLY A 10 23.33 17.74 -24.43
CA GLY A 10 22.27 17.90 -23.45
C GLY A 10 22.73 17.32 -22.10
N THR A 11 22.65 18.12 -21.04
CA THR A 11 22.80 17.65 -19.67
C THR A 11 21.77 16.55 -19.40
N LEU A 12 22.24 15.30 -19.29
CA LEU A 12 21.45 14.18 -18.80
C LEU A 12 21.02 14.51 -17.37
N ILE A 13 19.73 14.82 -17.18
CA ILE A 13 19.13 14.86 -15.85
C ILE A 13 19.28 13.44 -15.29
N PRO A 14 20.00 13.22 -14.18
CA PRO A 14 20.09 11.89 -13.60
C PRO A 14 18.69 11.43 -13.22
N ASP A 15 18.36 10.20 -13.58
CA ASP A 15 17.08 9.60 -13.21
C ASP A 15 16.83 9.76 -11.70
N PRO A 16 15.58 10.04 -11.28
CA PRO A 16 15.26 10.13 -9.87
C PRO A 16 15.65 8.80 -9.18
N PRO A 17 16.24 8.86 -7.98
CA PRO A 17 16.82 7.67 -7.34
C PRO A 17 15.75 6.61 -7.02
N LEU A 18 14.50 7.01 -6.81
CA LEU A 18 13.37 6.14 -6.51
C LEU A 18 12.33 6.22 -7.64
N LYS A 19 11.92 5.07 -8.18
CA LYS A 19 10.94 4.95 -9.27
C LYS A 19 9.74 4.12 -8.82
N LEU A 20 8.53 4.62 -9.09
CA LEU A 20 7.28 3.90 -8.82
C LEU A 20 6.92 3.01 -10.00
N GLU A 21 6.59 1.75 -9.72
CA GLU A 21 6.19 0.76 -10.73
C GLU A 21 5.04 -0.14 -10.20
N LEU A 22 4.28 -0.75 -11.10
CA LEU A 22 3.40 -1.86 -10.72
C LEU A 22 4.24 -3.06 -10.35
N ALA A 23 3.92 -3.70 -9.22
CA ALA A 23 4.62 -4.89 -8.78
C ALA A 23 4.37 -6.05 -9.75
N ARG A 24 5.42 -6.82 -10.03
CA ARG A 24 5.36 -8.04 -10.82
C ARG A 24 5.28 -9.25 -9.91
N ILE A 25 4.85 -10.37 -10.48
CA ILE A 25 4.75 -11.64 -9.75
C ILE A 25 6.13 -12.10 -9.24
N GLU A 26 7.20 -11.77 -9.97
CA GLU A 26 8.57 -12.09 -9.58
C GLU A 26 9.05 -11.30 -8.35
N ASP A 27 8.42 -10.17 -8.05
CA ASP A 27 8.80 -9.29 -6.93
C ASP A 27 8.28 -9.81 -5.58
N VAL A 28 7.33 -10.75 -5.58
CA VAL A 28 6.61 -11.23 -4.39
C VAL A 28 7.54 -11.70 -3.26
N PRO A 29 8.61 -12.50 -3.52
CA PRO A 29 9.53 -12.90 -2.45
C PRO A 29 10.22 -11.73 -1.75
N GLU A 30 10.63 -10.69 -2.50
CA GLU A 30 11.27 -9.50 -1.94
C GLU A 30 10.27 -8.60 -1.21
N VAL A 31 9.04 -8.49 -1.72
CA VAL A 31 7.93 -7.80 -1.03
C VAL A 31 7.65 -8.41 0.34
N ILE A 32 7.63 -9.75 0.44
CA ILE A 32 7.43 -10.45 1.73
C ILE A 32 8.61 -10.18 2.67
N GLN A 33 9.85 -10.24 2.16
CA GLN A 33 11.03 -9.91 2.98
C GLN A 33 10.98 -8.47 3.50
N LEU A 34 10.56 -7.53 2.66
CA LEU A 34 10.36 -6.12 3.02
C LEU A 34 9.25 -5.98 4.08
N TRP A 35 8.14 -6.71 3.94
CA TRP A 35 7.06 -6.69 4.93
C TRP A 35 7.58 -7.04 6.32
N TYR A 36 8.29 -8.17 6.47
CA TYR A 36 8.85 -8.59 7.76
C TYR A 36 9.95 -7.65 8.27
N ASN A 37 10.69 -6.97 7.38
CA ASN A 37 11.61 -5.89 7.77
C ASN A 37 10.87 -4.66 8.34
N ALA A 38 9.76 -4.25 7.70
CA ALA A 38 9.05 -3.04 8.04
C ALA A 38 8.09 -3.22 9.25
N PHE A 39 7.48 -4.40 9.38
CA PHE A 39 6.41 -4.71 10.33
C PHE A 39 6.83 -5.71 11.41
N SER A 40 8.01 -5.51 12.00
CA SER A 40 8.59 -6.41 13.01
C SER A 40 8.07 -6.20 14.44
N ILE A 41 6.93 -5.50 14.62
CA ILE A 41 6.39 -5.23 15.96
C ILE A 41 5.61 -6.43 16.50
N PRO A 42 5.65 -6.72 17.82
CA PRO A 42 5.04 -7.93 18.39
C PRO A 42 3.54 -8.09 18.08
N SER A 43 2.79 -6.99 18.02
CA SER A 43 1.36 -7.03 17.73
C SER A 43 1.04 -7.50 16.31
N LEU A 44 1.86 -7.14 15.31
CA LEU A 44 1.68 -7.60 13.93
C LEU A 44 2.22 -9.01 13.73
N LEU A 45 3.34 -9.35 14.38
CA LEU A 45 3.88 -10.72 14.36
C LEU A 45 2.98 -11.72 15.11
N ALA A 46 2.13 -11.26 16.03
CA ALA A 46 1.10 -12.10 16.64
C ALA A 46 -0.05 -12.44 15.66
N ILE A 47 -0.27 -11.63 14.62
CA ILE A 47 -1.26 -11.89 13.56
C ILE A 47 -0.62 -12.72 12.46
N TRP A 48 0.57 -12.32 12.00
CA TRP A 48 1.35 -12.96 10.94
C TRP A 48 2.77 -13.28 11.43
N PRO A 49 2.96 -14.41 12.13
CA PRO A 49 4.28 -14.80 12.61
C PRO A 49 5.23 -15.08 11.43
N ASP A 50 6.53 -14.87 11.65
CA ASP A 50 7.56 -15.10 10.62
C ASP A 50 7.96 -16.58 10.56
N THR A 51 7.04 -17.43 10.08
CA THR A 51 7.29 -18.86 9.85
C THR A 51 7.35 -19.16 8.35
N PRO A 52 8.01 -20.26 7.94
CA PRO A 52 7.97 -20.71 6.54
C PRO A 52 6.54 -20.91 6.01
N GLY A 53 5.62 -21.42 6.84
CA GLY A 53 4.22 -21.63 6.47
C GLY A 53 3.47 -20.32 6.21
N VAL A 54 3.65 -19.31 7.07
CA VAL A 54 3.02 -18.00 6.87
C VAL A 54 3.65 -17.24 5.70
N ARG A 55 4.94 -17.39 5.43
CA ARG A 55 5.57 -16.84 4.21
C ARG A 55 4.98 -17.44 2.94
N GLN A 56 4.77 -18.76 2.88
CA GLN A 56 4.12 -19.42 1.75
C GLN A 56 2.64 -19.01 1.60
N TRP A 57 1.95 -18.82 2.73
CA TRP A 57 0.60 -18.28 2.76
C TRP A 57 0.53 -16.87 2.18
N TRP A 58 1.46 -15.97 2.57
CA TRP A 58 1.59 -14.63 1.99
C TRP A 58 1.85 -14.68 0.49
N GLU A 59 2.78 -15.51 0.07
CA GLU A 59 3.11 -15.67 -1.35
C GLU A 59 1.90 -16.11 -2.16
N SER A 60 1.16 -17.10 -1.67
CA SER A 60 -0.06 -17.59 -2.32
C SER A 60 -1.16 -16.53 -2.36
N ALA A 61 -1.35 -15.78 -1.26
CA ALA A 61 -2.34 -14.71 -1.17
C ALA A 61 -2.05 -13.57 -2.16
N ILE A 62 -0.80 -13.07 -2.17
CA ILE A 62 -0.39 -11.96 -3.05
C ILE A 62 -0.47 -12.38 -4.51
N ARG A 63 0.06 -13.56 -4.87
CA ARG A 63 -0.01 -14.07 -6.25
C ARG A 63 -1.46 -14.25 -6.71
N TYR A 64 -2.33 -14.77 -5.84
CA TYR A 64 -3.75 -14.93 -6.16
C TYR A 64 -4.41 -13.58 -6.45
N ASP A 65 -4.19 -12.57 -5.60
CA ASP A 65 -4.73 -11.22 -5.82
C ASP A 65 -4.22 -10.64 -7.15
N MET A 66 -2.91 -10.70 -7.41
CA MET A 66 -2.30 -10.18 -8.65
C MET A 66 -2.87 -10.83 -9.92
N LEU A 67 -3.19 -12.12 -9.87
CA LEU A 67 -3.69 -12.88 -11.02
C LEU A 67 -5.20 -12.80 -11.21
N ASN A 68 -5.97 -12.66 -10.12
CA ASN A 68 -7.43 -12.85 -10.17
C ASN A 68 -8.24 -11.62 -9.76
N LYS A 69 -7.60 -10.61 -9.13
CA LYS A 69 -8.29 -9.40 -8.65
C LYS A 69 -7.71 -8.16 -9.34
N PRO A 70 -8.21 -7.77 -10.52
CA PRO A 70 -7.63 -6.69 -11.31
C PRO A 70 -7.77 -5.30 -10.66
N ARG A 71 -8.60 -5.15 -9.62
CA ARG A 71 -8.76 -3.92 -8.82
C ARG A 71 -7.91 -3.91 -7.54
N GLU A 72 -7.23 -5.00 -7.22
CA GLU A 72 -6.14 -5.04 -6.25
C GLU A 72 -4.85 -4.63 -6.95
N LYS A 73 -4.20 -3.57 -6.46
CA LYS A 73 -3.02 -2.98 -7.07
C LYS A 73 -1.86 -3.02 -6.10
N TYR A 74 -0.85 -3.82 -6.45
CA TYR A 74 0.43 -3.85 -5.77
C TYR A 74 1.39 -2.92 -6.52
N LEU A 75 2.01 -2.01 -5.79
CA LEU A 75 2.95 -1.03 -6.31
C LEU A 75 4.28 -1.16 -5.57
N ASN A 76 5.37 -1.07 -6.30
CA ASN A 76 6.72 -1.06 -5.76
C ASN A 76 7.36 0.31 -6.01
N VAL A 77 8.22 0.72 -5.08
CA VAL A 77 9.19 1.80 -5.32
C VAL A 77 10.57 1.15 -5.41
N ILE A 78 11.19 1.24 -6.57
CA ILE A 78 12.49 0.65 -6.87
C ILE A 78 13.57 1.71 -6.74
N ASP A 79 14.65 1.37 -6.05
CA ASP A 79 15.89 2.15 -6.08
C ASP A 79 16.63 1.89 -7.39
N SER A 80 16.73 2.92 -8.23
CA SER A 80 17.34 2.80 -9.56
C SER A 80 18.83 2.47 -9.54
N GLN A 81 19.51 2.71 -8.41
CA GLN A 81 20.94 2.46 -8.27
C GLN A 81 21.23 1.00 -7.88
N THR A 82 20.35 0.39 -7.10
CA THR A 82 20.57 -0.96 -6.54
C THR A 82 19.64 -2.02 -7.12
N GLY A 83 18.54 -1.61 -7.76
CA GLY A 83 17.46 -2.48 -8.22
C GLY A 83 16.58 -3.05 -7.09
N ARG A 84 16.82 -2.65 -5.83
CA ARG A 84 16.07 -3.16 -4.66
C ARG A 84 14.71 -2.48 -4.52
N ILE A 85 13.75 -3.19 -3.95
CA ILE A 85 12.46 -2.63 -3.55
C ILE A 85 12.66 -1.82 -2.25
N ALA A 86 12.51 -0.51 -2.36
CA ALA A 86 12.62 0.43 -1.25
C ALA A 86 11.32 0.49 -0.41
N ALA A 87 10.17 0.35 -1.07
CA ALA A 87 8.86 0.38 -0.45
C ALA A 87 7.83 -0.34 -1.33
N TYR A 88 6.71 -0.77 -0.75
CA TYR A 88 5.58 -1.26 -1.52
C TYR A 88 4.24 -0.84 -0.88
N ALA A 89 3.18 -0.87 -1.69
CA ALA A 89 1.82 -0.69 -1.23
C ALA A 89 0.87 -1.69 -1.88
N LYS A 90 -0.20 -2.04 -1.14
CA LYS A 90 -1.38 -2.73 -1.67
C LYS A 90 -2.59 -1.82 -1.58
N TRP A 91 -3.19 -1.52 -2.73
CA TRP A 91 -4.41 -0.72 -2.87
C TRP A 91 -5.57 -1.60 -3.33
N SER A 92 -6.66 -1.62 -2.57
CA SER A 92 -7.95 -2.15 -3.01
C SER A 92 -8.76 -1.00 -3.59
N LEU A 93 -8.97 -1.02 -4.92
CA LEU A 93 -9.76 0.00 -5.62
C LEU A 93 -11.26 -0.35 -5.66
N GLU A 94 -11.73 -1.10 -4.69
CA GLU A 94 -13.11 -1.57 -4.56
C GLU A 94 -13.61 -1.34 -3.13
N THR A 95 -14.93 -1.22 -2.99
CA THR A 95 -15.58 -1.25 -1.68
C THR A 95 -15.28 -2.59 -0.98
N SER A 96 -15.41 -2.63 0.35
CA SER A 96 -15.28 -3.87 1.16
C SER A 96 -16.13 -5.02 0.59
N LYS A 97 -17.36 -4.71 0.18
CA LYS A 97 -18.33 -5.65 -0.39
C LYS A 97 -17.90 -6.18 -1.77
N GLU A 98 -17.45 -5.31 -2.66
CA GLU A 98 -17.01 -5.69 -4.02
C GLU A 98 -15.71 -6.50 -3.98
N ARG A 99 -14.76 -6.07 -3.13
CA ARG A 99 -13.45 -6.74 -2.95
C ARG A 99 -13.60 -8.18 -2.44
N GLY A 100 -14.66 -8.45 -1.68
CA GLY A 100 -14.85 -9.71 -0.99
C GLY A 100 -13.90 -9.88 0.21
N PRO A 101 -13.61 -11.14 0.63
CA PRO A 101 -12.76 -11.41 1.79
C PRO A 101 -11.37 -10.77 1.66
N ARG A 102 -10.93 -10.11 2.74
CA ARG A 102 -9.63 -9.43 2.81
C ARG A 102 -8.44 -10.39 2.71
N PHE A 103 -8.58 -11.54 3.38
CA PHE A 103 -7.56 -12.56 3.47
C PHE A 103 -8.14 -13.92 3.04
N PRO A 104 -7.31 -14.81 2.49
CA PRO A 104 -7.69 -16.22 2.34
C PRO A 104 -7.78 -16.90 3.71
N PRO A 105 -8.29 -18.15 3.77
CA PRO A 105 -8.31 -18.91 5.02
C PRO A 105 -6.95 -18.93 5.72
N TRP A 106 -6.96 -18.72 7.03
CA TRP A 106 -5.75 -18.60 7.85
C TRP A 106 -4.96 -19.92 7.90
N HIS A 107 -3.63 -19.81 7.78
CA HIS A 107 -2.68 -20.93 7.99
C HIS A 107 -2.72 -21.45 9.44
N PRO A 108 -2.47 -22.75 9.71
CA PRO A 108 -2.44 -23.31 11.08
C PRO A 108 -1.48 -22.66 12.07
N ASP A 109 -0.44 -21.98 11.56
CA ASP A 109 0.52 -21.21 12.38
C ASP A 109 -0.08 -19.88 12.91
N MET A 110 -1.30 -19.53 12.51
CA MET A 110 -1.99 -18.29 12.89
C MET A 110 -3.22 -18.59 13.76
N ASP A 111 -3.56 -17.68 14.68
CA ASP A 111 -4.80 -17.77 15.46
C ASP A 111 -5.98 -17.30 14.61
N ALA A 112 -6.56 -18.23 13.84
CA ALA A 112 -7.65 -17.95 12.92
C ALA A 112 -8.84 -17.26 13.58
N ARG A 113 -9.25 -17.71 14.78
CA ARG A 113 -10.41 -17.14 15.48
C ARG A 113 -10.13 -15.70 15.89
N ARG A 114 -8.98 -15.44 16.52
CA ARG A 114 -8.61 -14.10 16.96
C ARG A 114 -8.45 -13.15 15.77
N ASN A 115 -7.81 -13.62 14.70
CA ASN A 115 -7.59 -12.82 13.50
C ASN A 115 -8.93 -12.46 12.83
N GLU A 116 -9.86 -13.41 12.73
CA GLU A 116 -11.19 -13.17 12.18
C GLU A 116 -11.96 -12.12 13.00
N GLU A 117 -12.02 -12.27 14.32
CA GLU A 117 -12.66 -11.30 15.22
C GLU A 117 -12.04 -9.91 15.14
N TYR A 118 -10.74 -9.83 14.87
CA TYR A 118 -10.02 -8.56 14.72
C TYR A 118 -10.35 -7.88 13.38
N PHE A 119 -10.22 -8.60 12.27
CA PHE A 119 -10.45 -8.04 10.94
C PHE A 119 -11.92 -7.79 10.63
N GLN A 120 -12.84 -8.60 11.19
CA GLN A 120 -14.28 -8.32 11.10
C GLN A 120 -14.59 -6.94 11.69
N ARG A 121 -14.04 -6.61 12.87
CA ARG A 121 -14.24 -5.28 13.48
C ARG A 121 -13.67 -4.15 12.63
N LEU A 122 -12.51 -4.34 11.99
CA LEU A 122 -11.94 -3.33 11.09
C LEU A 122 -12.82 -3.10 9.85
N GLU A 123 -13.34 -4.17 9.25
CA GLU A 123 -14.26 -4.06 8.10
C GLU A 123 -15.59 -3.41 8.50
N GLU A 124 -16.14 -3.71 9.67
CA GLU A 124 -17.34 -3.05 10.20
C GLU A 124 -17.13 -1.54 10.40
N ILE A 125 -15.93 -1.12 10.86
CA ILE A 125 -15.59 0.29 10.99
C ILE A 125 -15.48 0.97 9.62
N ARG A 126 -14.81 0.33 8.67
CA ARG A 126 -14.73 0.81 7.28
C ARG A 126 -16.13 1.00 6.69
N ASP A 127 -16.98 -0.02 6.79
CA ASP A 127 -18.35 0.01 6.29
C ASP A 127 -19.18 1.13 6.92
N ARG A 128 -19.05 1.34 8.23
CA ARG A 128 -19.74 2.43 8.92
C ARG A 128 -19.27 3.82 8.46
N LEU A 129 -17.97 3.98 8.18
CA LEU A 129 -17.38 5.30 7.91
C LEU A 129 -17.45 5.72 6.45
N VAL A 130 -17.27 4.80 5.50
CA VAL A 130 -17.27 5.11 4.06
C VAL A 130 -18.38 4.40 3.28
N GLY A 131 -19.13 3.51 3.94
CA GLY A 131 -20.25 2.79 3.33
C GLY A 131 -19.82 1.78 2.26
N SER A 132 -20.81 1.04 1.75
CA SER A 132 -20.65 0.19 0.56
C SER A 132 -21.33 0.77 -0.68
N SER A 133 -22.10 1.86 -0.54
CA SER A 133 -22.81 2.52 -1.65
C SER A 133 -22.00 3.65 -2.28
N SER A 134 -21.10 4.27 -1.52
CA SER A 134 -20.19 5.30 -2.02
C SER A 134 -18.91 4.64 -2.49
N LYS A 135 -18.43 5.06 -3.66
CA LYS A 135 -17.16 4.58 -4.21
C LYS A 135 -16.03 4.92 -3.25
N ASN A 136 -15.34 3.91 -2.75
CA ASN A 136 -14.24 4.08 -1.82
C ASN A 136 -13.12 3.08 -2.07
N PHE A 137 -11.88 3.53 -1.85
CA PHE A 137 -10.66 2.73 -1.96
C PHE A 137 -10.05 2.52 -0.58
N TYR A 138 -9.20 1.50 -0.48
CA TYR A 138 -8.50 1.15 0.76
C TYR A 138 -7.00 0.98 0.50
N LEU A 139 -6.17 1.69 1.25
CA LEU A 139 -4.75 1.36 1.36
C LEU A 139 -4.60 0.24 2.39
N ASP A 140 -4.56 -0.99 1.91
CA ASP A 140 -4.50 -2.19 2.76
C ASP A 140 -3.13 -2.33 3.44
N MET A 141 -2.06 -2.06 2.70
CA MET A 141 -0.69 -2.10 3.21
C MET A 141 0.16 -0.98 2.62
N LEU A 142 1.01 -0.39 3.45
CA LEU A 142 2.07 0.53 3.03
C LEU A 142 3.32 0.24 3.88
N ALA A 143 4.37 -0.23 3.23
CA ALA A 143 5.62 -0.58 3.88
C ALA A 143 6.79 0.17 3.24
N THR A 144 7.72 0.64 4.05
CA THR A 144 9.01 1.15 3.57
C THR A 144 10.11 0.43 4.32
N HIS A 145 11.03 -0.17 3.56
CA HIS A 145 12.21 -0.84 4.10
C HIS A 145 12.97 0.14 5.01
N THR A 146 13.48 -0.33 6.14
CA THR A 146 14.11 0.50 7.18
C THR A 146 15.18 1.44 6.63
N ASP A 147 16.01 0.94 5.72
CA ASP A 147 17.12 1.65 5.07
C ASP A 147 16.68 2.76 4.12
N TYR A 148 15.42 2.73 3.66
CA TYR A 148 14.85 3.67 2.68
C TYR A 148 13.85 4.64 3.30
N ARG A 149 13.70 4.63 4.63
CA ARG A 149 12.80 5.56 5.33
C ARG A 149 13.29 7.00 5.21
N ARG A 150 12.34 7.93 5.22
CA ARG A 150 12.59 9.39 5.06
C ARG A 150 13.22 9.80 3.73
N MET A 151 13.26 8.92 2.73
CA MET A 151 13.71 9.21 1.36
C MET A 151 12.56 9.49 0.38
N GLY A 152 11.31 9.53 0.87
CA GLY A 152 10.13 9.84 0.06
C GLY A 152 9.47 8.65 -0.64
N ALA A 153 9.90 7.41 -0.40
CA ALA A 153 9.32 6.22 -1.02
C ALA A 153 7.80 6.09 -0.75
N ALA A 154 7.38 6.20 0.51
CA ALA A 154 5.96 6.17 0.89
C ALA A 154 5.12 7.28 0.23
N ARG A 155 5.72 8.45 -0.04
CA ARG A 155 5.06 9.57 -0.72
C ARG A 155 4.63 9.18 -2.13
N LEU A 156 5.51 8.51 -2.89
CA LEU A 156 5.22 8.09 -4.26
C LEU A 156 4.03 7.12 -4.34
N LEU A 157 3.97 6.17 -3.39
CA LEU A 157 2.88 5.19 -3.29
C LEU A 157 1.54 5.85 -2.92
N LEU A 158 1.56 6.85 -2.03
CA LEU A 158 0.39 7.61 -1.64
C LEU A 158 -0.11 8.55 -2.74
N GLU A 159 0.79 9.22 -3.45
CA GLU A 159 0.44 10.12 -4.57
C GLU A 159 -0.31 9.37 -5.66
N TRP A 160 0.16 8.18 -6.03
CA TRP A 160 -0.51 7.35 -7.01
C TRP A 160 -1.95 7.02 -6.60
N GLY A 161 -2.17 6.52 -5.38
CA GLY A 161 -3.51 6.12 -4.93
C GLY A 161 -4.45 7.31 -4.76
N CYS A 162 -3.94 8.44 -4.25
CA CYS A 162 -4.71 9.67 -4.15
C CYS A 162 -5.12 10.22 -5.52
N GLN A 163 -4.21 10.18 -6.50
CA GLN A 163 -4.52 10.61 -7.86
C GLN A 163 -5.59 9.72 -8.50
N VAL A 164 -5.50 8.39 -8.33
CA VAL A 164 -6.52 7.45 -8.84
C VAL A 164 -7.86 7.71 -8.17
N ALA A 165 -7.89 7.94 -6.84
CA ALA A 165 -9.11 8.28 -6.11
C ALA A 165 -9.73 9.61 -6.57
N ASP A 166 -8.92 10.65 -6.77
CA ASP A 166 -9.37 11.95 -7.26
C ASP A 166 -9.96 11.85 -8.68
N GLN A 167 -9.34 11.05 -9.56
CA GLN A 167 -9.83 10.80 -10.92
C GLN A 167 -11.14 10.01 -10.95
N GLU A 168 -11.27 9.04 -10.04
CA GLU A 168 -12.41 8.15 -9.95
C GLU A 168 -13.53 8.69 -9.04
N ASN A 169 -13.35 9.89 -8.47
CA ASN A 169 -14.22 10.51 -7.48
C ASN A 169 -14.56 9.56 -6.32
N ALA A 170 -13.53 8.93 -5.75
CA ALA A 170 -13.63 7.95 -4.68
C ALA A 170 -13.08 8.48 -3.36
N LEU A 171 -13.74 8.13 -2.26
CA LEU A 171 -13.17 8.27 -0.91
C LEU A 171 -11.97 7.35 -0.76
N ILE A 172 -11.06 7.66 0.16
CA ILE A 172 -10.01 6.74 0.59
C ILE A 172 -10.14 6.48 2.08
N TYR A 173 -10.18 5.20 2.45
CA TYR A 173 -10.13 4.73 3.82
C TYR A 173 -8.74 4.17 4.14
N ILE A 174 -8.25 4.37 5.38
CA ILE A 174 -6.99 3.78 5.90
C ILE A 174 -7.15 3.50 7.39
N ASP A 175 -6.61 2.38 7.87
CA ASP A 175 -6.31 2.18 9.29
C ASP A 175 -4.83 2.48 9.56
N SER A 176 -4.56 3.59 10.23
CA SER A 176 -3.21 4.08 10.46
C SER A 176 -2.66 3.66 11.82
N SER A 177 -1.41 3.22 11.84
CA SER A 177 -0.61 3.22 13.07
C SER A 177 -0.32 4.66 13.52
N GLU A 178 0.05 4.84 14.79
CA GLU A 178 0.47 6.14 15.31
C GLU A 178 1.65 6.73 14.50
N ALA A 179 2.59 5.87 14.09
CA ALA A 179 3.75 6.28 13.29
C ALA A 179 3.38 6.70 11.85
N GLY A 180 2.33 6.12 11.27
CA GLY A 180 1.87 6.43 9.92
C GLY A 180 0.98 7.67 9.83
N LYS A 181 0.32 8.05 10.93
CA LYS A 181 -0.68 9.12 10.94
C LYS A 181 -0.17 10.45 10.37
N PRO A 182 1.04 10.95 10.73
CA PRO A 182 1.51 12.25 10.26
C PRO A 182 1.72 12.35 8.74
N ILE A 183 2.04 11.24 8.06
CA ILE A 183 2.17 11.27 6.59
C ILE A 183 0.79 11.30 5.95
N TYR A 184 -0.18 10.53 6.45
CA TYR A 184 -1.54 10.53 5.90
C TYR A 184 -2.23 11.90 6.07
N GLU A 185 -2.07 12.57 7.21
CA GLU A 185 -2.63 13.93 7.42
C GLU A 185 -2.15 14.92 6.35
N ARG A 186 -0.87 14.85 5.93
CA ARG A 186 -0.32 15.71 4.86
C ARG A 186 -0.97 15.46 3.49
N PHE A 187 -1.55 14.28 3.29
CA PHE A 187 -2.28 13.92 2.08
C PHE A 187 -3.77 14.29 2.14
N GLY A 188 -4.23 14.89 3.24
CA GLY A 188 -5.63 15.30 3.42
C GLY A 188 -6.50 14.24 4.08
N PHE A 189 -5.91 13.21 4.67
CA PHE A 189 -6.66 12.25 5.49
C PHE A 189 -7.00 12.86 6.85
N VAL A 190 -8.22 12.62 7.31
CA VAL A 190 -8.73 13.09 8.60
C VAL A 190 -9.11 11.89 9.45
N VAL A 191 -8.72 11.91 10.73
CA VAL A 191 -9.12 10.87 11.70
C VAL A 191 -10.63 10.94 11.94
N GLN A 192 -11.32 9.82 11.70
CA GLN A 192 -12.75 9.68 11.94
C GLN A 192 -13.05 8.81 13.16
N SER A 193 -12.16 7.88 13.50
CA SER A 193 -12.33 7.01 14.66
C SER A 193 -10.99 6.50 15.18
N MET A 194 -10.97 6.12 16.46
CA MET A 194 -9.86 5.41 17.10
C MET A 194 -10.39 4.08 17.59
N ALA A 195 -9.91 2.98 17.02
CA ALA A 195 -10.38 1.64 17.36
C ALA A 195 -9.28 0.62 17.08
N CYS A 196 -9.28 -0.50 17.81
CA CYS A 196 -8.33 -1.60 17.59
C CYS A 196 -6.85 -1.16 17.65
N GLY A 197 -6.53 -0.05 18.34
CA GLY A 197 -5.18 0.52 18.39
C GLY A 197 -4.74 1.27 17.12
N LEU A 198 -5.68 1.56 16.22
CA LEU A 198 -5.45 2.25 14.95
C LEU A 198 -6.32 3.51 14.86
N ALA A 199 -5.82 4.50 14.12
CA ALA A 199 -6.60 5.65 13.70
C ALA A 199 -7.25 5.34 12.36
N SER A 200 -8.56 5.18 12.32
CA SER A 200 -9.32 5.04 11.09
C SER A 200 -9.48 6.42 10.45
N MET A 201 -8.91 6.60 9.28
CA MET A 201 -8.81 7.89 8.60
C MET A 201 -9.50 7.84 7.23
N VAL A 202 -10.14 8.94 6.87
CA VAL A 202 -10.83 9.11 5.58
C VAL A 202 -10.28 10.32 4.86
N ARG A 203 -10.08 10.21 3.54
CA ARG A 203 -9.78 11.32 2.63
C ARG A 203 -10.87 11.43 1.57
N GLU A 204 -11.42 12.63 1.44
CA GLU A 204 -12.32 12.98 0.34
C GLU A 204 -11.53 13.17 -0.97
N PRO A 205 -12.11 12.84 -2.14
CA PRO A 205 -11.47 13.14 -3.42
C PRO A 205 -11.38 14.67 -3.61
N ARG A 206 -10.28 15.14 -4.20
CA ARG A 206 -10.16 16.54 -4.60
C ARG A 206 -11.05 16.79 -5.80
N THR A 207 -12.07 17.63 -5.65
CA THR A 207 -12.82 18.18 -6.77
C THR A 207 -11.88 19.00 -7.64
N LYS A 208 -11.83 18.71 -8.95
CA LYS A 208 -11.27 19.68 -9.89
C LYS A 208 -12.18 20.90 -9.85
N GLU A 209 -11.63 22.06 -9.45
CA GLU A 209 -12.29 23.33 -9.74
C GLU A 209 -12.51 23.38 -11.26
N VAL A 210 -13.77 23.56 -11.66
CA VAL A 210 -14.22 23.66 -13.05
C VAL A 210 -13.87 25.04 -13.59
#